data_AF-A0A7X6CDS5-F1
#
_entry.id   AF-A0A7X6CDS5-F1
#
_cell.length_a   1.000
_cell.length_b   1.000
_cell.length_c   1.000
_cell.angle_alpha   90.00
_cell.angle_beta   90.00
_cell.angle_gamma   90.00
#
_symmetry.space_group_name_H-M   'P 1'
#
loop_
_entity.id
_entity.type
_entity.pdbx_description
1 polymer ?
#
loop_
_entity_poly.entity_id
_entity_poly.type
_entity_poly.pdbx_seq_one_letter_code
_entity_poly.pdbx_strand_id
1 'polypeptide(L)' 'MQNYGAVSDEVCQKMADKYGWDLKYAELTNIKILPVDCVFDGYCEFPPSYMDLTQGDYFTEENEDA' A
#
# COMPACT_ATOMS: atom_id res chain seq x y z
N MET A 1 -5.37 -4.77 1.70
CA MET A 1 -4.31 -5.81 1.77
C MET A 1 -3.10 -5.29 1.03
N GLN A 2 -1.98 -5.15 1.74
CA GLN A 2 -0.71 -4.62 1.21
C GLN A 2 0.35 -5.72 1.26
N ASN A 3 1.15 -5.85 0.19
CA ASN A 3 2.18 -6.89 0.08
C ASN A 3 3.56 -6.24 -0.03
N TYR A 4 4.51 -6.69 0.79
CA TYR A 4 5.90 -6.23 0.77
C TYR A 4 6.87 -7.40 0.78
N GLY A 5 7.85 -7.37 -0.12
CA GLY A 5 8.91 -8.38 -0.16
C GLY A 5 9.93 -8.20 0.98
N ALA A 6 10.33 -9.32 1.59
CA ALA A 6 11.29 -9.41 2.67
C ALA A 6 12.29 -10.55 2.46
N VAL A 7 13.40 -10.46 3.18
CA VAL A 7 14.45 -11.49 3.19
C VAL A 7 14.09 -12.69 4.08
N SER A 8 13.18 -12.52 5.04
CA SER A 8 12.68 -13.57 5.94
C SER A 8 11.39 -13.14 6.63
N ASP A 9 10.68 -14.13 7.21
CA ASP A 9 9.53 -13.95 8.11
C ASP A 9 9.83 -12.94 9.22
N GLU A 10 10.96 -13.08 9.91
CA GLU A 10 11.29 -12.21 11.04
C GLU A 10 11.38 -10.72 10.65
N VAL A 11 11.73 -10.44 9.40
CA VAL A 11 11.78 -9.09 8.86
C VAL A 11 10.36 -8.57 8.59
N CYS A 12 9.42 -9.43 8.22
CA CYS A 12 8.00 -9.08 8.17
C CYS A 12 7.49 -8.61 9.54
N GLN A 13 7.81 -9.34 10.60
CA GLN A 13 7.38 -8.96 11.95
C GLN A 13 8.02 -7.64 12.41
N LYS A 14 9.32 -7.44 12.16
CA LYS A 14 9.99 -6.17 12.46
C LYS A 14 9.40 -4.99 11.68
N MET A 15 8.95 -5.21 10.45
CA MET A 15 8.24 -4.19 9.68
C MET A 15 6.86 -3.92 10.27
N ALA A 16 6.12 -4.95 10.65
CA ALA A 16 4.84 -4.86 11.36
C ALA A 16 4.98 -3.95 12.59
N ASP A 17 5.93 -4.27 13.47
CA ASP A 17 6.16 -3.55 14.72
C ASP A 17 6.63 -2.11 14.49
N LYS A 18 7.46 -1.88 13.47
CA LYS A 18 8.01 -0.55 13.16
C LYS A 18 6.93 0.42 12.65
N TYR A 19 6.01 -0.07 11.83
CA TYR A 19 4.98 0.76 11.20
C TYR A 19 3.61 0.65 11.89
N GLY A 20 3.47 -0.22 12.89
CA GLY A 20 2.20 -0.51 13.56
C GLY A 20 1.20 -1.18 12.62
N TRP A 21 1.68 -2.02 11.69
CA TRP A 21 0.84 -2.78 10.76
C TRP A 21 0.54 -4.16 11.33
N ASP A 22 -0.66 -4.67 11.08
CA ASP A 22 -1.01 -6.05 11.44
C ASP A 22 -0.53 -7.00 10.35
N LEU A 23 0.48 -7.82 10.66
CA LEU A 23 0.95 -8.88 9.77
C LEU A 23 -0.08 -10.01 9.73
N LYS A 24 -0.64 -10.27 8.54
CA LYS A 24 -1.63 -11.32 8.34
C LYS A 24 -0.98 -12.68 8.16
N TYR A 25 -0.04 -12.77 7.24
CA TYR A 25 0.78 -13.95 6.99
C TYR A 25 1.97 -13.60 6.08
N ALA A 26 2.94 -14.49 6.03
CA ALA A 26 4.10 -14.41 5.16
C ALA A 26 4.05 -15.56 4.14
N GLU A 27 4.09 -15.26 2.84
CA GLU A 27 4.11 -16.23 1.75
C GLU A 27 5.53 -16.40 1.20
N LEU A 28 5.92 -17.64 0.88
CA LEU A 28 7.19 -17.90 0.21
C LEU A 28 7.08 -17.60 -1.29
N THR A 29 8.04 -16.85 -1.81
CA THR A 29 8.16 -16.53 -3.24
C THR A 29 9.31 -17.33 -3.86
N ASN A 30 9.29 -17.47 -5.19
CA ASN A 30 10.38 -18.09 -5.95
C ASN A 30 11.57 -17.13 -6.22
N ILE A 31 11.65 -16.00 -5.51
CA ILE A 31 12.66 -14.97 -5.75
C ILE A 31 13.83 -15.17 -4.78
N LYS A 32 15.05 -15.35 -5.30
CA LYS A 32 16.24 -15.60 -4.46
C LYS A 32 16.61 -14.44 -3.51
N ILE A 33 16.29 -13.21 -3.87
CA ILE A 33 16.72 -12.01 -3.13
C ILE A 33 15.71 -11.64 -2.04
N LEU A 34 14.41 -11.78 -2.32
CA LEU A 34 13.30 -11.53 -1.41
C LEU A 34 12.38 -12.75 -1.42
N PRO A 35 12.76 -13.84 -0.73
CA PRO A 35 12.07 -15.12 -0.78
C PRO A 35 10.74 -15.11 -0.02
N VAL A 36 10.38 -14.02 0.65
CA VAL A 36 9.16 -13.92 1.45
C VAL A 36 8.39 -12.67 1.06
N ASP A 37 7.08 -12.79 0.83
CA ASP A 37 6.16 -11.67 0.73
C ASP A 37 5.33 -11.59 2.02
N CYS A 38 5.46 -10.45 2.71
CA CYS A 38 4.72 -10.12 3.92
C CYS A 38 3.38 -9.49 3.52
N VAL A 39 2.26 -10.10 3.94
CA VAL A 39 0.92 -9.58 3.69
C VAL A 39 0.41 -8.89 4.95
N PHE A 40 0.17 -7.59 4.86
CA PHE A 40 -0.34 -6.78 5.96
C PHE A 40 -1.81 -6.42 5.78
N ASP A 41 -2.52 -6.32 6.89
CA ASP A 41 -3.85 -5.74 6.92
C ASP A 41 -3.75 -4.22 6.94
N GLY A 42 -4.35 -3.60 5.94
CA GLY A 42 -4.21 -2.19 5.67
C GLY A 42 -5.26 -1.76 4.66
N TYR A 43 -5.91 -0.64 4.97
CA TYR A 43 -6.81 0.06 4.05
C TYR A 43 -5.97 0.67 2.93
N CYS A 44 -5.95 0.00 1.78
CA CYS A 44 -5.58 0.60 0.51
C CYS A 44 -6.86 0.72 -0.29
N GLU A 45 -7.38 1.94 -0.40
CA GLU A 45 -8.39 2.24 -1.40
C GLU A 45 -7.68 2.36 -2.74
N PHE A 46 -8.15 1.60 -3.75
CA PHE A 46 -7.67 1.79 -5.10
C PHE A 46 -8.01 3.22 -5.51
N PRO A 47 -7.09 3.99 -6.12
CA PRO A 47 -7.41 5.32 -6.60
C PRO A 47 -8.66 5.19 -7.48
N PRO A 48 -9.77 5.86 -7.14
CA PRO A 48 -10.93 6.02 -8.02
C PRO A 48 -10.55 6.21 -9.49
N SER A 49 -11.40 5.68 -10.35
CA SER A 49 -11.13 5.63 -11.78
C SER A 49 -10.97 7.04 -12.34
N TYR A 50 -10.21 7.19 -13.44
CA TYR A 50 -10.14 8.46 -14.17
C TYR A 50 -11.52 9.02 -14.57
N MET A 51 -12.54 8.17 -14.68
CA MET A 51 -13.91 8.56 -15.02
C MET A 51 -14.77 8.91 -13.79
N ASP A 52 -14.21 8.85 -12.58
CA ASP A 52 -14.90 9.20 -11.35
C ASP A 52 -14.77 10.70 -11.06
N LEU A 53 -15.70 11.46 -11.63
CA LEU A 53 -15.76 12.92 -11.52
C LEU A 53 -16.24 13.42 -10.15
N THR A 54 -16.50 12.53 -9.19
CA THR A 54 -16.96 12.90 -7.83
C THR A 54 -15.81 13.21 -6.88
N GLN A 55 -14.58 12.86 -7.25
CA GLN A 55 -13.39 13.33 -6.58
C GLN A 55 -13.11 14.77 -6.98
N GLY A 56 -13.31 15.70 -6.04
CA GLY A 56 -13.28 17.14 -6.25
C GLY A 56 -11.94 17.79 -6.61
N ASP A 57 -11.07 17.11 -7.36
CA ASP A 57 -9.71 17.57 -7.68
C ASP A 57 -9.51 17.99 -9.15
N TYR A 58 -10.57 18.18 -9.95
CA TYR A 58 -10.43 18.53 -11.37
C TYR A 58 -10.84 19.93 -11.81
N PHE A 59 -11.28 20.82 -10.92
CA PHE A 59 -11.42 22.24 -11.26
C PHE A 59 -11.10 23.12 -10.04
N THR A 60 -9.82 23.48 -9.87
CA THR A 60 -9.56 24.82 -9.33
C THR A 60 -10.04 25.80 -10.38
N GLU A 61 -11.24 26.36 -10.19
CA GLU A 61 -11.60 27.61 -10.87
C GLU A 61 -10.55 28.63 -10.42
N GLU A 62 -9.61 28.94 -11.31
CA GLU A 62 -8.89 30.21 -11.22
C GLU A 62 -9.97 31.29 -11.33
N ASN A 63 -10.38 31.84 -10.20
CA ASN A 63 -11.10 33.09 -10.18
C ASN A 63 -10.14 34.13 -10.78
N GLU A 64 -10.34 34.47 -12.07
CA GLU A 64 -9.82 35.71 -12.64
C GLU A 64 -10.42 36.86 -11.83
N ASP A 65 -9.66 37.35 -10.86
CA ASP A 65 -9.95 38.61 -10.17
C ASP A 65 -9.84 39.78 -11.19
N ALA A 66 -11.01 40.21 -11.65
CA ALA A 66 -11.48 41.57 -12.02
C ALA A 66 -10.50 42.61 -12.63
#